data_AF-A0A6A6IRB8-F1
#
_entry.id   AF-A0A6A6IRB8-F1
#
_cell.length_a   1.000
_cell.length_b   1.000
_cell.length_c   1.000
_cell.angle_alpha   90.00
_cell.angle_beta   90.00
_cell.angle_gamma   90.00
#
_symmetry.space_group_name_H-M   'P 1'
#
loop_
_entity.id
_entity.type
_entity.pdbx_description
1 polymer ?
#
loop_
_entity_poly.entity_id
_entity_poly.type
_entity_poly.pdbx_seq_one_letter_code
_entity_poly.pdbx_strand_id
1 'polypeptide(L)'
;MEVYIERGVTQAWIDAMGMTAYEGFKWLSPGTLVQQPRRIQSISGKAISLNVPLTDSLNATNTIMSPIQLTPYSPPPQPSEMGIENLSMHVSPTRSGVILNDTSCSHSAVVIPSWTTDSWIRNLGLTGFNDHITAMQSSSCITITNVTMNHDGPTDNGRGYALDIAIDGTQILVHNCRMLGKKDTRSYSVATQSLTPGPNACIGYEAQQTIESIEPHQRWAHGFLNEESKGVAVLFRNRAAAGSGHGWTANNAVSYNTNASAYTIQNPPIGQNYCFGCVGPKDPRQVNNGTFESYGAFVDPPSLFEAQLKDRGFEFKL
;
A
#
# COMPACT_ATOMS: atom_id res chain seq x y z
N MET A 1 3.86 -1.61 -25.92
CA MET A 1 4.46 -2.90 -25.51
C MET A 1 4.50 -2.90 -24.01
N GLU A 2 3.88 -3.90 -23.38
CA GLU A 2 3.95 -4.10 -21.93
C GLU A 2 5.29 -4.72 -21.56
N VAL A 3 5.86 -4.23 -20.46
CA VAL A 3 7.18 -4.60 -19.97
C VAL A 3 7.17 -4.63 -18.44
N TYR A 4 7.87 -5.59 -17.85
CA TYR A 4 8.31 -5.48 -16.47
C TYR A 4 9.68 -4.83 -16.45
N ILE A 5 9.84 -3.80 -15.61
CA ILE A 5 11.16 -3.33 -15.19
C ILE A 5 11.45 -4.03 -13.87
N GLU A 6 12.50 -4.84 -13.86
CA GLU A 6 12.73 -5.82 -12.80
C GLU A 6 14.10 -5.64 -12.17
N ARG A 7 14.13 -5.78 -10.84
CA ARG A 7 15.36 -5.91 -10.06
C ARG A 7 15.39 -7.28 -9.39
N GLY A 8 16.50 -7.99 -9.50
CA GLY A 8 16.71 -9.22 -8.74
C GLY A 8 16.96 -8.96 -7.26
N VAL A 9 16.32 -9.77 -6.42
CA VAL A 9 16.69 -9.92 -5.01
C VAL A 9 17.97 -10.76 -4.95
N THR A 10 19.05 -10.18 -4.44
CA THR A 10 20.32 -10.89 -4.20
C THR A 10 20.52 -11.15 -2.71
N GLN A 11 21.38 -12.12 -2.37
CA GLN A 11 21.78 -12.31 -0.98
C GLN A 11 22.45 -11.04 -0.42
N ALA A 12 23.33 -10.41 -1.20
CA ALA A 12 23.99 -9.16 -0.82
C ALA A 12 22.98 -8.04 -0.51
N TRP A 13 21.84 -7.99 -1.22
CA TRP A 13 20.76 -7.05 -0.90
C TRP A 13 20.10 -7.38 0.42
N ILE A 14 19.74 -8.64 0.66
CA ILE A 14 19.14 -9.06 1.94
C ILE A 14 20.07 -8.74 3.10
N ASP A 15 21.38 -8.98 2.95
CA ASP A 15 22.40 -8.68 3.95
C ASP A 15 22.51 -7.17 4.19
N ALA A 16 22.61 -6.36 3.12
CA ALA A 16 22.66 -4.90 3.21
C ALA A 16 21.40 -4.30 3.86
N MET A 17 20.26 -4.96 3.72
CA MET A 17 18.99 -4.59 4.34
C MET A 17 18.89 -5.03 5.81
N GLY A 18 19.89 -5.73 6.35
CA GLY A 18 19.92 -6.26 7.70
C GLY A 18 18.92 -7.41 7.94
N MET A 19 18.44 -8.03 6.88
CA MET A 19 17.32 -8.99 6.97
C MET A 19 17.75 -10.44 7.23
N THR A 20 19.07 -10.71 7.27
CA THR A 20 19.64 -11.97 7.75
C THR A 20 19.72 -12.08 9.27
N ALA A 21 19.49 -10.98 10.01
CA ALA A 21 19.53 -10.98 11.48
C ALA A 21 18.36 -11.74 12.15
N TYR A 22 17.32 -12.12 11.40
CA TYR A 22 16.12 -12.75 11.92
C TYR A 22 16.14 -14.26 11.69
N GLU A 23 16.78 -15.01 12.60
CA GLU A 23 16.89 -16.47 12.53
C GLU A 23 15.52 -17.16 12.41
N GLY A 24 15.42 -18.14 11.51
CA GLY A 24 14.19 -18.91 11.30
C GLY A 24 13.14 -18.23 10.41
N PHE A 25 13.34 -16.97 10.00
CA PHE A 25 12.43 -16.23 9.14
C PHE A 25 13.11 -15.80 7.85
N LYS A 26 12.34 -15.81 6.75
CA LYS A 26 12.82 -15.36 5.44
C LYS A 26 11.98 -14.19 4.96
N TRP A 27 12.62 -13.05 4.74
CA TRP A 27 11.98 -11.85 4.20
C TRP A 27 11.66 -12.00 2.72
N LEU A 28 12.69 -12.12 1.89
CA LEU A 28 12.64 -12.39 0.46
C LEU A 28 13.70 -13.43 0.13
N SER A 29 13.51 -14.18 -0.95
CA SER A 29 14.46 -15.21 -1.37
C SER A 29 15.35 -14.67 -2.48
N PRO A 30 16.67 -14.97 -2.49
CA PRO A 30 17.50 -14.70 -3.65
C PRO A 30 16.89 -15.28 -4.93
N GLY A 31 16.88 -14.49 -6.01
CA GLY A 31 16.25 -14.82 -7.28
C GLY A 31 14.80 -14.37 -7.42
N THR A 32 14.13 -13.94 -6.34
CA THR A 32 12.86 -13.22 -6.46
C THR A 32 13.05 -11.93 -7.26
N LEU A 33 12.07 -11.56 -8.08
CA LEU A 33 12.08 -10.33 -8.86
C LEU A 33 11.18 -9.28 -8.20
N VAL A 34 11.71 -8.08 -7.98
CA VAL A 34 10.91 -6.89 -7.67
C VAL A 34 10.50 -6.28 -9.00
N GLN A 35 9.22 -6.37 -9.32
CA GLN A 35 8.69 -6.05 -10.66
C GLN A 35 7.94 -4.73 -10.67
N GLN A 36 8.16 -3.92 -11.72
CA GLN A 36 7.41 -2.69 -11.97
C GLN A 36 6.75 -2.79 -13.35
N PRO A 37 5.47 -3.18 -13.46
CA PRO A 37 4.77 -3.29 -14.75
C PRO A 37 4.59 -1.89 -15.37
N ARG A 38 5.00 -1.72 -16.62
CA ARG A 38 4.92 -0.46 -17.37
C ARG A 38 4.64 -0.73 -18.84
N ARG A 39 4.25 0.32 -19.54
CA ARG A 39 4.16 0.35 -21.00
C ARG A 39 5.25 1.24 -21.57
N ILE A 40 5.97 0.75 -22.58
CA ILE A 40 6.88 1.59 -23.36
C ILE A 40 6.05 2.60 -24.15
N GLN A 41 6.34 3.88 -23.92
CA GLN A 41 5.71 5.02 -24.59
C GLN A 41 6.46 5.42 -25.86
N SER A 42 7.80 5.45 -25.82
CA SER A 42 8.64 5.68 -27.00
C SER A 42 10.00 5.01 -26.88
N ILE A 43 10.62 4.76 -28.03
CA ILE A 43 11.98 4.26 -28.15
C ILE A 43 12.77 5.21 -29.05
N SER A 44 13.90 5.69 -28.56
CA SER A 44 14.86 6.49 -29.34
C SER A 44 16.26 5.92 -29.14
N GLY A 45 16.72 5.10 -30.10
CA GLY A 45 17.95 4.33 -29.95
C GLY A 45 17.88 3.37 -28.75
N LYS A 46 18.74 3.58 -27.75
CA LYS A 46 18.76 2.83 -26.48
C LYS A 46 17.94 3.48 -25.37
N ALA A 47 17.38 4.68 -25.59
CA ALA A 47 16.54 5.36 -24.62
C ALA A 47 15.09 4.88 -24.77
N ILE A 48 14.48 4.55 -23.63
CA ILE A 48 13.09 4.11 -23.54
C ILE A 48 12.38 5.08 -22.60
N SER A 49 11.23 5.60 -23.03
CA SER A 49 10.31 6.30 -22.13
C SER A 49 9.19 5.34 -21.72
N LEU A 50 8.73 5.49 -20.48
CA LEU A 50 7.67 4.68 -19.88
C LEU A 50 6.46 5.57 -19.61
N ASN A 51 5.27 4.97 -19.69
CA ASN A 51 4.01 5.68 -19.43
C ASN A 51 3.87 6.21 -18.00
N VAL A 52 4.50 5.55 -17.02
CA VAL A 52 4.41 5.88 -15.59
C VAL A 52 5.81 5.85 -14.96
N PRO A 53 6.17 6.82 -14.09
CA PRO A 53 7.46 6.83 -13.39
C PRO A 53 7.74 5.53 -12.61
N LEU A 54 9.00 5.17 -12.50
CA LEU A 54 9.44 4.08 -11.63
C LEU A 54 9.41 4.53 -10.18
N THR A 55 9.03 3.62 -9.28
CA THR A 55 8.90 3.93 -7.85
C THR A 55 9.83 3.11 -6.95
N ASP A 56 10.47 2.07 -7.46
CA ASP A 56 11.68 1.50 -6.83
C ASP A 56 12.93 2.01 -7.54
N SER A 57 13.95 2.36 -6.78
CA SER A 57 15.22 2.86 -7.31
C SER A 57 16.01 1.75 -7.97
N LEU A 58 16.54 2.03 -9.16
CA LEU A 58 17.34 1.09 -9.94
C LEU A 58 18.74 1.67 -10.17
N ASN A 59 19.77 0.91 -9.81
CA ASN A 59 21.15 1.29 -10.08
C ASN A 59 21.93 0.11 -10.65
N ALA A 60 22.11 0.08 -11.97
CA ALA A 60 22.82 -0.99 -12.69
C ALA A 60 24.32 -1.06 -12.41
N THR A 61 24.91 0.02 -11.86
CA THR A 61 26.31 0.03 -11.42
C THR A 61 26.48 -0.55 -10.01
N ASN A 62 25.38 -0.67 -9.25
CA ASN A 62 25.37 -1.29 -7.93
C ASN A 62 25.04 -2.79 -8.06
N THR A 63 26.04 -3.64 -7.83
CA THR A 63 25.90 -5.10 -7.92
C THR A 63 24.89 -5.67 -6.91
N ILE A 64 24.59 -4.95 -5.82
CA ILE A 64 23.60 -5.34 -4.81
C ILE A 64 22.20 -5.43 -5.43
N MET A 65 21.88 -4.55 -6.39
CA MET A 65 20.56 -4.43 -7.03
C MET A 65 20.51 -5.08 -8.42
N SER A 66 21.43 -6.00 -8.71
CA SER A 66 21.56 -6.71 -9.99
C SER A 66 20.95 -8.12 -9.92
N PRO A 67 20.40 -8.68 -11.01
CA PRO A 67 20.23 -8.08 -12.33
C PRO A 67 19.14 -7.01 -12.35
N ILE A 68 19.29 -6.03 -13.24
CA ILE A 68 18.19 -5.17 -13.69
C ILE A 68 17.82 -5.60 -15.10
N GLN A 69 16.54 -5.87 -15.30
CA GLN A 69 16.03 -6.43 -16.54
C GLN A 69 14.81 -5.66 -17.03
N LEU A 70 14.64 -5.67 -18.34
CA LEU A 70 13.43 -5.20 -19.01
C LEU A 70 12.85 -6.40 -19.74
N THR A 71 11.73 -6.91 -19.24
CA THR A 71 11.13 -8.15 -19.71
C THR A 71 9.81 -7.85 -20.40
N PRO A 72 9.73 -7.95 -21.73
CA PRO A 72 8.46 -7.84 -22.46
C PRO A 72 7.52 -8.95 -22.05
N TYR A 73 6.24 -8.63 -21.93
CA TYR A 73 5.21 -9.63 -21.68
C TYR A 73 3.92 -9.28 -22.42
N SER A 74 3.05 -10.29 -22.57
CA SER A 74 1.69 -10.12 -23.06
C SER A 74 0.74 -10.34 -21.89
N PRO A 75 -0.03 -9.32 -21.45
CA PRO A 75 -1.04 -9.54 -20.44
C PRO A 75 -2.11 -10.52 -20.97
N PRO A 76 -2.74 -11.32 -20.10
CA PRO A 76 -3.97 -12.03 -20.46
C PRO A 76 -5.10 -11.01 -20.75
N PRO A 77 -6.30 -11.46 -21.18
CA PRO A 77 -7.45 -10.58 -21.27
C PRO A 77 -7.64 -9.76 -19.99
N GLN A 78 -7.80 -8.45 -20.14
CA GLN A 78 -7.91 -7.49 -19.03
C GLN A 78 -9.36 -7.03 -18.91
N PRO A 79 -10.13 -7.54 -17.92
CA PRO A 79 -11.42 -6.94 -17.59
C PRO A 79 -11.21 -5.46 -17.30
N SER A 80 -12.01 -4.60 -17.93
CA SER A 80 -11.85 -3.15 -17.80
C SER A 80 -13.19 -2.42 -17.80
N GLU A 81 -13.18 -1.17 -17.35
CA GLU A 81 -14.37 -0.32 -17.25
C GLU A 81 -15.49 -0.94 -16.40
N MET A 82 -15.10 -1.67 -15.34
CA MET A 82 -16.04 -2.31 -14.41
C MET A 82 -16.25 -1.42 -13.18
N GLY A 83 -17.51 -1.18 -12.84
CA GLY A 83 -17.90 -0.39 -11.68
C GLY A 83 -18.81 -1.16 -10.73
N ILE A 84 -18.54 -1.07 -9.43
CA ILE A 84 -19.51 -1.37 -8.37
C ILE A 84 -19.78 -0.09 -7.59
N GLU A 85 -21.05 0.33 -7.55
CA GLU A 85 -21.38 1.62 -6.97
C GLU A 85 -22.75 1.72 -6.32
N ASN A 86 -22.87 2.67 -5.38
CA ASN A 86 -24.12 3.11 -4.77
C ASN A 86 -24.92 1.99 -4.08
N LEU A 87 -24.25 1.18 -3.26
CA LEU A 87 -24.90 0.08 -2.54
C LEU A 87 -24.38 -0.11 -1.12
N SER A 88 -25.18 -0.80 -0.30
CA SER A 88 -24.79 -1.25 1.04
C SER A 88 -24.81 -2.78 1.10
N MET A 89 -23.75 -3.38 1.64
CA MET A 89 -23.63 -4.81 1.85
C MET A 89 -23.49 -5.12 3.34
N HIS A 90 -24.27 -6.08 3.81
CA HIS A 90 -24.29 -6.50 5.21
C HIS A 90 -24.18 -8.02 5.30
N VAL A 91 -23.25 -8.52 6.12
CA VAL A 91 -23.14 -9.95 6.41
C VAL A 91 -23.88 -10.29 7.70
N SER A 92 -24.74 -11.32 7.65
CA SER A 92 -25.46 -11.83 8.82
C SER A 92 -25.36 -13.36 8.89
N PRO A 93 -24.86 -13.96 9.98
CA PRO A 93 -24.29 -13.28 11.15
C PRO A 93 -22.98 -12.54 10.80
N THR A 94 -22.66 -11.48 11.55
CA THR A 94 -21.43 -10.69 11.33
C THR A 94 -20.17 -11.56 11.42
N ARG A 95 -19.21 -11.24 10.56
CA ARG A 95 -17.85 -11.81 10.52
C ARG A 95 -16.78 -10.81 10.96
N SER A 96 -17.17 -9.59 11.33
CA SER A 96 -16.21 -8.57 11.80
C SER A 96 -15.47 -9.06 13.04
N GLY A 97 -14.14 -9.04 12.98
CA GLY A 97 -13.28 -9.40 14.09
C GLY A 97 -13.16 -10.90 14.34
N VAL A 98 -13.65 -11.77 13.44
CA VAL A 98 -13.40 -13.21 13.52
C VAL A 98 -11.92 -13.52 13.31
N ILE A 99 -11.40 -14.53 14.02
CA ILE A 99 -10.00 -14.96 13.90
C ILE A 99 -9.64 -15.37 12.46
N LEU A 100 -8.48 -14.91 11.95
CA LEU A 100 -8.12 -15.02 10.52
C LEU A 100 -7.93 -16.44 9.96
N ASN A 101 -7.87 -17.47 10.80
CA ASN A 101 -7.80 -18.86 10.35
C ASN A 101 -9.18 -19.56 10.31
N ASP A 102 -10.26 -18.83 10.58
CA ASP A 102 -11.62 -19.33 10.38
C ASP A 102 -11.98 -19.31 8.88
N THR A 103 -12.13 -20.49 8.29
CA THR A 103 -12.44 -20.66 6.87
C THR A 103 -13.85 -20.21 6.48
N SER A 104 -14.73 -19.92 7.45
CA SER A 104 -16.07 -19.39 7.18
C SER A 104 -16.09 -17.87 6.89
N CYS A 105 -14.94 -17.19 7.03
CA CYS A 105 -14.77 -15.75 6.89
C CYS A 105 -13.62 -15.38 5.93
N SER A 106 -13.33 -16.22 4.93
CA SER A 106 -12.11 -16.19 4.11
C SER A 106 -12.13 -15.24 2.90
N HIS A 107 -13.19 -14.45 2.72
CA HIS A 107 -13.36 -13.61 1.52
C HIS A 107 -13.66 -12.16 1.89
N SER A 108 -13.02 -11.23 1.15
CA SER A 108 -13.35 -9.81 1.22
C SER A 108 -14.74 -9.53 0.66
N ALA A 109 -15.38 -8.44 1.10
CA ALA A 109 -16.66 -7.98 0.55
C ALA A 109 -16.60 -7.73 -0.96
N VAL A 110 -15.52 -7.11 -1.44
CA VAL A 110 -15.24 -6.90 -2.87
C VAL A 110 -13.82 -7.35 -3.18
N VAL A 111 -13.67 -8.12 -4.25
CA VAL A 111 -12.36 -8.50 -4.79
C VAL A 111 -12.27 -7.96 -6.22
N ILE A 112 -11.23 -7.17 -6.49
CA ILE A 112 -10.82 -6.76 -7.83
C ILE A 112 -9.81 -7.82 -8.30
N PRO A 113 -10.17 -8.68 -9.26
CA PRO A 113 -9.30 -9.76 -9.70
C PRO A 113 -8.02 -9.25 -10.37
N SER A 114 -7.00 -10.11 -10.39
CA SER A 114 -5.78 -9.85 -11.14
C SER A 114 -6.06 -9.48 -12.59
N TRP A 115 -5.24 -8.59 -13.16
CA TRP A 115 -5.36 -8.10 -14.53
C TRP A 115 -6.57 -7.21 -14.82
N THR A 116 -7.39 -6.89 -13.83
CA THR A 116 -8.44 -5.87 -13.98
C THR A 116 -7.80 -4.50 -14.15
N THR A 117 -8.25 -3.74 -15.16
CA THR A 117 -7.78 -2.36 -15.40
C THR A 117 -8.92 -1.36 -15.38
N ASP A 118 -8.61 -0.07 -15.23
CA ASP A 118 -9.52 1.05 -15.53
C ASP A 118 -10.93 0.88 -14.92
N SER A 119 -10.99 0.51 -13.64
CA SER A 119 -12.21 0.08 -12.95
C SER A 119 -12.37 0.79 -11.61
N TRP A 120 -13.57 0.77 -11.03
CA TRP A 120 -13.84 1.53 -9.79
C TRP A 120 -14.77 0.85 -8.81
N ILE A 121 -14.57 1.20 -7.53
CA ILE A 121 -15.47 0.95 -6.41
C ILE A 121 -15.87 2.32 -5.88
N ARG A 122 -17.17 2.64 -5.85
CA ARG A 122 -17.62 3.98 -5.47
C ARG A 122 -18.86 3.99 -4.59
N ASN A 123 -18.85 4.80 -3.53
CA ASN A 123 -20.05 5.05 -2.71
C ASN A 123 -20.66 3.74 -2.15
N LEU A 124 -19.84 2.97 -1.44
CA LEU A 124 -20.26 1.71 -0.81
C LEU A 124 -20.32 1.82 0.71
N GLY A 125 -21.33 1.17 1.30
CA GLY A 125 -21.36 0.84 2.73
C GLY A 125 -21.13 -0.66 2.93
N LEU A 126 -20.10 -1.06 3.67
CA LEU A 126 -19.76 -2.45 3.89
C LEU A 126 -19.79 -2.73 5.40
N THR A 127 -20.67 -3.61 5.87
CA THR A 127 -20.83 -3.90 7.31
C THR A 127 -20.75 -5.39 7.61
N GLY A 128 -20.06 -5.72 8.69
CA GLY A 128 -20.02 -7.09 9.21
C GLY A 128 -19.06 -8.01 8.45
N PHE A 129 -18.24 -7.48 7.55
CA PHE A 129 -17.16 -8.22 6.91
C PHE A 129 -15.93 -8.22 7.81
N ASN A 130 -15.06 -9.23 7.63
CA ASN A 130 -13.75 -9.23 8.25
C ASN A 130 -12.77 -8.44 7.36
N ASP A 131 -12.52 -8.94 6.14
CA ASP A 131 -11.83 -8.19 5.10
C ASP A 131 -12.84 -7.45 4.21
N HIS A 132 -12.53 -6.22 3.79
CA HIS A 132 -13.49 -5.41 3.04
C HIS A 132 -13.19 -5.38 1.52
N ILE A 133 -12.03 -4.87 1.11
CA ILE A 133 -11.68 -4.74 -0.31
C ILE A 133 -10.28 -5.30 -0.56
N THR A 134 -10.16 -6.15 -1.57
CA THR A 134 -8.86 -6.64 -2.06
C THR A 134 -8.67 -6.27 -3.53
N ALA A 135 -7.61 -5.52 -3.83
CA ALA A 135 -7.09 -5.32 -5.19
C ALA A 135 -5.92 -6.27 -5.46
N MET A 136 -6.17 -7.33 -6.23
CA MET A 136 -5.19 -8.41 -6.43
C MET A 136 -4.02 -8.00 -7.34
N GLN A 137 -2.94 -8.79 -7.31
CA GLN A 137 -1.74 -8.60 -8.11
C GLN A 137 -2.06 -8.34 -9.59
N SER A 138 -1.30 -7.45 -10.23
CA SER A 138 -1.45 -7.07 -11.65
C SER A 138 -2.77 -6.35 -12.02
N SER A 139 -3.64 -6.03 -11.05
CA SER A 139 -4.69 -5.03 -11.28
C SER A 139 -4.06 -3.63 -11.39
N SER A 140 -4.64 -2.76 -12.22
CA SER A 140 -4.13 -1.39 -12.35
C SER A 140 -5.15 -0.33 -12.73
N CYS A 141 -4.84 0.94 -12.48
CA CYS A 141 -5.75 2.07 -12.75
C CYS A 141 -7.12 1.88 -12.06
N ILE A 142 -7.09 1.57 -10.76
CA ILE A 142 -8.30 1.33 -9.98
C ILE A 142 -8.56 2.50 -9.03
N THR A 143 -9.80 3.00 -9.01
CA THR A 143 -10.25 3.97 -8.01
C THR A 143 -11.20 3.33 -7.00
N ILE A 144 -10.84 3.38 -5.73
CA ILE A 144 -11.68 2.99 -4.59
C ILE A 144 -12.02 4.27 -3.85
N THR A 145 -13.27 4.75 -3.97
CA THR A 145 -13.64 6.08 -3.50
C THR A 145 -14.94 6.11 -2.72
N ASN A 146 -15.02 6.93 -1.68
CA ASN A 146 -16.22 7.12 -0.86
C ASN A 146 -16.76 5.80 -0.29
N VAL A 147 -15.90 4.95 0.28
CA VAL A 147 -16.31 3.68 0.90
C VAL A 147 -16.30 3.80 2.42
N THR A 148 -17.40 3.38 3.06
CA THR A 148 -17.49 3.22 4.52
C THR A 148 -17.43 1.73 4.86
N MET A 149 -16.43 1.34 5.64
CA MET A 149 -16.23 -0.01 6.15
C MET A 149 -16.58 -0.02 7.64
N ASN A 150 -17.49 -0.89 8.05
CA ASN A 150 -18.04 -0.89 9.40
C ASN A 150 -17.85 -2.25 10.08
N HIS A 151 -16.92 -2.28 11.03
CA HIS A 151 -16.70 -3.40 11.92
C HIS A 151 -17.67 -3.33 13.10
N ASP A 152 -18.69 -4.18 13.10
CA ASP A 152 -19.74 -4.19 14.13
C ASP A 152 -19.51 -5.23 15.24
N GLY A 153 -18.32 -5.85 15.27
CA GLY A 153 -17.87 -6.82 16.29
C GLY A 153 -16.50 -6.47 16.89
N PRO A 154 -16.16 -7.00 18.08
CA PRO A 154 -14.81 -6.88 18.64
C PRO A 154 -13.82 -7.74 17.85
N THR A 155 -12.56 -7.28 17.73
CA THR A 155 -11.53 -8.04 17.01
C THR A 155 -10.86 -9.09 17.90
N ASP A 156 -10.99 -10.37 17.53
CA ASP A 156 -10.08 -11.43 17.96
C ASP A 156 -8.76 -11.31 17.20
N ASN A 157 -7.70 -10.98 17.94
CA ASN A 157 -6.37 -10.73 17.39
C ASN A 157 -5.39 -11.89 17.55
N GLY A 158 -5.86 -13.09 17.91
CA GLY A 158 -5.01 -14.26 18.14
C GLY A 158 -4.17 -14.70 16.92
N ARG A 159 -4.50 -14.22 15.72
CA ARG A 159 -3.79 -14.52 14.46
C ARG A 159 -3.45 -13.29 13.61
N GLY A 160 -3.55 -12.08 14.17
CA GLY A 160 -3.39 -10.82 13.43
C GLY A 160 -4.70 -10.05 13.30
N TYR A 161 -4.76 -9.11 12.36
CA TYR A 161 -5.93 -8.27 12.09
C TYR A 161 -6.35 -8.39 10.64
N ALA A 162 -7.65 -8.26 10.38
CA ALA A 162 -8.20 -8.20 9.04
C ALA A 162 -7.76 -6.94 8.29
N LEU A 163 -7.92 -6.97 6.98
CA LEU A 163 -7.52 -5.92 6.05
C LEU A 163 -8.78 -5.22 5.53
N ASP A 164 -8.90 -3.93 5.81
CA ASP A 164 -9.98 -3.11 5.25
C ASP A 164 -9.74 -2.91 3.75
N ILE A 165 -8.55 -2.46 3.37
CA ILE A 165 -8.16 -2.35 1.97
C ILE A 165 -6.78 -3.00 1.77
N ALA A 166 -6.77 -4.15 1.10
CA ALA A 166 -5.55 -4.83 0.66
C ALA A 166 -5.20 -4.40 -0.78
N ILE A 167 -3.98 -3.92 -0.98
CA ILE A 167 -3.47 -3.49 -2.28
C ILE A 167 -2.31 -4.39 -2.69
N ASP A 168 -2.48 -5.12 -3.79
CA ASP A 168 -1.43 -5.92 -4.42
C ASP A 168 -1.19 -5.49 -5.89
N GLY A 169 -2.08 -4.66 -6.43
CA GLY A 169 -1.96 -4.00 -7.73
C GLY A 169 -1.13 -2.71 -7.72
N THR A 170 -1.14 -2.01 -8.86
CA THR A 170 -0.43 -0.73 -9.08
C THR A 170 -1.37 0.35 -9.61
N GLN A 171 -1.03 1.63 -9.48
CA GLN A 171 -1.92 2.73 -9.89
C GLN A 171 -3.30 2.63 -9.24
N ILE A 172 -3.32 2.22 -7.98
CA ILE A 172 -4.52 2.12 -7.15
C ILE A 172 -4.67 3.41 -6.34
N LEU A 173 -5.81 4.06 -6.47
CA LEU A 173 -6.20 5.23 -5.69
C LEU A 173 -7.27 4.84 -4.68
N VAL A 174 -6.96 4.94 -3.39
CA VAL A 174 -7.93 4.93 -2.29
C VAL A 174 -8.22 6.38 -1.92
N HIS A 175 -9.48 6.79 -1.99
CA HIS A 175 -9.86 8.19 -1.79
C HIS A 175 -11.11 8.34 -0.92
N ASN A 176 -11.04 9.17 0.12
CA ASN A 176 -12.18 9.50 0.99
C ASN A 176 -12.91 8.24 1.52
N CYS A 177 -12.13 7.22 1.87
CA CYS A 177 -12.64 6.02 2.52
C CYS A 177 -12.54 6.15 4.03
N ARG A 178 -13.44 5.50 4.76
CA ARG A 178 -13.40 5.50 6.22
C ARG A 178 -13.72 4.14 6.82
N MET A 179 -13.15 3.91 8.00
CA MET A 179 -13.48 2.78 8.85
C MET A 179 -14.25 3.28 10.08
N LEU A 180 -15.36 2.60 10.38
CA LEU A 180 -16.15 2.72 11.60
C LEU A 180 -16.03 1.44 12.42
N GLY A 181 -15.91 1.58 13.73
CA GLY A 181 -15.65 0.43 14.61
C GLY A 181 -16.10 0.69 16.05
N LYS A 182 -16.49 -0.38 16.73
CA LYS A 182 -16.78 -0.36 18.17
C LYS A 182 -15.48 -0.22 18.97
N LYS A 183 -15.63 -0.01 20.28
CA LYS A 183 -14.50 -0.10 21.22
C LYS A 183 -13.82 -1.47 21.04
N ASP A 184 -12.49 -1.45 20.96
CA ASP A 184 -11.62 -2.63 20.76
C ASP A 184 -11.63 -3.25 19.35
N THR A 185 -12.29 -2.62 18.37
CA THR A 185 -12.09 -2.94 16.95
C THR A 185 -10.64 -2.61 16.54
N ARG A 186 -10.03 -3.51 15.78
CA ARG A 186 -8.69 -3.41 15.21
C ARG A 186 -8.68 -4.00 13.80
N SER A 187 -8.11 -3.26 12.86
CA SER A 187 -7.84 -3.68 11.48
C SER A 187 -6.52 -3.09 10.99
N TYR A 188 -6.02 -3.62 9.88
CA TYR A 188 -5.11 -2.90 9.00
C TYR A 188 -5.96 -2.14 7.97
N SER A 189 -6.09 -0.83 8.16
CA SER A 189 -6.95 0.07 7.39
C SER A 189 -6.62 0.08 5.90
N VAL A 190 -5.34 0.26 5.56
CA VAL A 190 -4.84 0.17 4.19
C VAL A 190 -3.48 -0.48 4.22
N ALA A 191 -3.34 -1.57 3.46
CA ALA A 191 -2.18 -2.44 3.52
C ALA A 191 -1.75 -2.89 2.13
N THR A 192 -0.54 -2.50 1.72
CA THR A 192 0.08 -3.10 0.54
C THR A 192 0.64 -4.49 0.88
N GLN A 193 0.55 -5.41 -0.07
CA GLN A 193 1.02 -6.78 0.07
C GLN A 193 2.50 -6.92 -0.34
N SER A 194 2.94 -8.17 -0.53
CA SER A 194 4.31 -8.52 -0.86
C SER A 194 4.67 -8.03 -2.25
N LEU A 195 5.76 -7.28 -2.38
CA LEU A 195 6.31 -6.79 -3.64
C LEU A 195 5.34 -5.93 -4.45
N THR A 196 4.35 -5.31 -3.79
CA THR A 196 3.34 -4.49 -4.44
C THR A 196 3.97 -3.27 -5.13
N PRO A 197 3.81 -3.12 -6.46
CA PRO A 197 4.43 -2.03 -7.18
C PRO A 197 3.57 -0.78 -7.19
N GLY A 198 4.18 0.36 -6.90
CA GLY A 198 3.56 1.67 -7.08
C GLY A 198 3.65 2.20 -8.52
N PRO A 199 3.12 3.42 -8.74
CA PRO A 199 2.59 4.32 -7.71
C PRO A 199 1.22 3.88 -7.20
N ASN A 200 1.00 3.92 -5.88
CA ASN A 200 -0.31 3.75 -5.24
C ASN A 200 -0.55 4.93 -4.28
N ALA A 201 -1.80 5.36 -4.12
CA ALA A 201 -2.14 6.51 -3.27
C ALA A 201 -3.34 6.21 -2.36
N CYS A 202 -3.28 6.69 -1.13
CA CYS A 202 -4.36 6.71 -0.16
C CYS A 202 -4.54 8.15 0.33
N ILE A 203 -5.68 8.76 0.05
CA ILE A 203 -5.91 10.19 0.26
C ILE A 203 -7.20 10.40 1.06
N GLY A 204 -7.11 11.18 2.13
CA GLY A 204 -8.26 11.54 2.96
C GLY A 204 -8.90 10.35 3.68
N TYR A 205 -8.11 9.35 4.08
CA TYR A 205 -8.63 8.20 4.82
C TYR A 205 -8.91 8.53 6.28
N GLU A 206 -10.04 8.11 6.83
CA GLU A 206 -10.41 8.33 8.23
C GLU A 206 -10.64 7.01 8.97
N ALA A 207 -9.96 6.81 10.11
CA ALA A 207 -10.26 5.72 11.03
C ALA A 207 -10.88 6.26 12.32
N GLN A 208 -11.95 5.62 12.80
CA GLN A 208 -12.55 5.92 14.10
C GLN A 208 -11.69 5.42 15.28
N GLN A 209 -10.90 4.36 15.09
CA GLN A 209 -10.11 3.73 16.16
C GLN A 209 -8.62 4.02 15.98
N THR A 210 -8.00 4.62 17.01
CA THR A 210 -6.60 5.06 16.96
C THR A 210 -5.57 3.94 16.86
N ILE A 211 -5.97 2.70 17.12
CA ILE A 211 -5.12 1.50 17.09
C ILE A 211 -5.00 0.88 15.70
N GLU A 212 -5.83 1.32 14.75
CA GLU A 212 -5.74 0.91 13.37
C GLU A 212 -4.58 1.59 12.65
N SER A 213 -4.21 1.05 11.49
CA SER A 213 -3.03 1.53 10.78
C SER A 213 -3.16 1.49 9.26
N ILE A 214 -2.68 2.56 8.63
CA ILE A 214 -2.20 2.55 7.25
C ILE A 214 -0.76 2.06 7.30
N GLU A 215 -0.56 0.83 6.83
CA GLU A 215 0.67 0.10 6.97
C GLU A 215 0.89 -0.77 5.73
N PRO A 216 1.75 -0.34 4.78
CA PRO A 216 2.44 -1.30 3.92
C PRO A 216 2.88 -2.50 4.76
N HIS A 217 2.43 -3.71 4.40
CA HIS A 217 2.27 -4.76 5.41
C HIS A 217 3.35 -5.82 5.39
N GLN A 218 3.85 -6.18 4.21
CA GLN A 218 4.84 -7.23 4.07
C GLN A 218 5.72 -7.05 2.83
N ARG A 219 7.01 -7.34 2.97
CA ARG A 219 7.92 -7.69 1.87
C ARG A 219 7.99 -6.67 0.71
N TRP A 220 8.43 -5.45 1.00
CA TRP A 220 8.91 -4.48 0.01
C TRP A 220 7.89 -4.00 -1.04
N ALA A 221 6.82 -3.33 -0.61
CA ALA A 221 6.09 -2.46 -1.52
C ALA A 221 6.91 -1.20 -1.85
N HIS A 222 6.64 -0.53 -2.97
CA HIS A 222 7.37 0.69 -3.31
C HIS A 222 6.52 1.76 -3.98
N GLY A 223 6.72 3.03 -3.62
CA GLY A 223 5.94 4.15 -4.16
C GLY A 223 4.50 4.17 -3.66
N PHE A 224 4.32 4.43 -2.37
CA PHE A 224 3.02 4.56 -1.74
C PHE A 224 2.88 5.96 -1.13
N LEU A 225 1.88 6.72 -1.58
CA LEU A 225 1.51 8.01 -1.02
C LEU A 225 0.36 7.81 -0.03
N ASN A 226 0.53 8.25 1.22
CA ASN A 226 -0.55 8.41 2.18
C ASN A 226 -0.68 9.91 2.51
N GLU A 227 -1.83 10.48 2.23
CA GLU A 227 -2.07 11.91 2.33
C GLU A 227 -3.36 12.21 3.08
N GLU A 228 -3.34 13.27 3.89
CA GLU A 228 -4.52 13.79 4.62
C GLU A 228 -5.28 12.77 5.48
N SER A 229 -4.68 11.63 5.81
CA SER A 229 -5.31 10.63 6.67
C SER A 229 -5.42 11.10 8.13
N LYS A 230 -6.49 10.67 8.80
CA LYS A 230 -6.88 11.11 10.16
C LYS A 230 -7.31 9.95 11.03
N GLY A 231 -7.01 10.04 12.33
CA GLY A 231 -7.49 9.07 13.33
C GLY A 231 -6.87 7.67 13.24
N VAL A 232 -5.93 7.47 12.32
CA VAL A 232 -5.26 6.19 12.02
C VAL A 232 -3.76 6.30 12.26
N ALA A 233 -3.08 5.22 12.63
CA ALA A 233 -1.62 5.20 12.71
C ALA A 233 -1.00 5.08 11.32
N VAL A 234 0.18 5.66 11.11
CA VAL A 234 0.93 5.57 9.85
C VAL A 234 2.27 4.87 10.07
N LEU A 235 2.40 3.67 9.52
CA LEU A 235 3.50 2.75 9.83
C LEU A 235 4.25 2.33 8.55
N PHE A 236 5.37 3.00 8.27
CA PHE A 236 6.34 2.60 7.23
C PHE A 236 7.57 2.04 7.94
N ARG A 237 7.64 0.72 8.13
CA ARG A 237 8.59 0.11 9.07
C ARG A 237 9.19 -1.21 8.61
N ASN A 238 10.23 -1.63 9.32
CA ASN A 238 10.65 -3.01 9.37
C ASN A 238 9.82 -3.76 10.42
N ARG A 239 9.04 -4.75 9.98
CA ARG A 239 8.27 -5.64 10.86
C ARG A 239 9.08 -6.84 11.38
N ALA A 240 10.38 -6.86 11.14
CA ALA A 240 11.28 -7.91 11.60
C ALA A 240 10.76 -9.32 11.18
N ALA A 241 10.80 -10.27 12.11
CA ALA A 241 10.31 -11.62 11.99
C ALA A 241 8.77 -11.77 12.07
N ALA A 242 8.00 -10.68 12.17
CA ALA A 242 6.55 -10.79 12.33
C ALA A 242 5.87 -11.58 11.21
N GLY A 243 4.78 -12.26 11.55
CA GLY A 243 4.01 -13.11 10.64
C GLY A 243 4.88 -14.22 10.05
N SER A 244 4.93 -14.29 8.71
CA SER A 244 5.72 -15.27 7.97
C SER A 244 7.11 -14.76 7.55
N GLY A 245 7.62 -13.72 8.21
CA GLY A 245 8.84 -13.00 7.83
C GLY A 245 8.55 -11.75 6.98
N HIS A 246 7.81 -10.80 7.54
CA HIS A 246 7.34 -9.62 6.80
C HIS A 246 8.46 -8.62 6.48
N GLY A 247 9.43 -8.43 7.39
CA GLY A 247 10.61 -7.58 7.19
C GLY A 247 10.30 -6.13 6.83
N TRP A 248 11.16 -5.51 6.01
CA TRP A 248 10.89 -4.18 5.47
C TRP A 248 9.65 -4.20 4.59
N THR A 249 8.70 -3.31 4.91
CA THR A 249 7.39 -3.33 4.25
C THR A 249 7.27 -2.35 3.11
N ALA A 250 8.02 -1.24 3.12
CA ALA A 250 7.98 -0.26 2.05
C ALA A 250 9.30 0.47 1.80
N ASN A 251 9.47 0.93 0.56
CA ASN A 251 10.48 1.88 0.11
C ASN A 251 9.82 3.01 -0.69
N ASN A 252 10.39 4.21 -0.65
CA ASN A 252 9.84 5.40 -1.30
C ASN A 252 8.36 5.64 -0.94
N ALA A 253 7.96 5.33 0.30
CA ALA A 253 6.65 5.67 0.83
C ALA A 253 6.66 7.08 1.41
N VAL A 254 5.58 7.81 1.22
CA VAL A 254 5.44 9.21 1.61
C VAL A 254 4.18 9.37 2.44
N SER A 255 4.32 9.93 3.63
CA SER A 255 3.20 10.49 4.36
C SER A 255 3.23 12.00 4.19
N TYR A 256 2.13 12.58 3.72
CA TYR A 256 2.05 14.00 3.37
C TYR A 256 0.83 14.65 4.03
N ASN A 257 1.03 15.73 4.78
CA ASN A 257 -0.04 16.47 5.46
C ASN A 257 -1.05 15.58 6.21
N THR A 258 -0.58 14.53 6.88
CA THR A 258 -1.43 13.61 7.65
C THR A 258 -1.58 14.05 9.11
N ASN A 259 -2.71 13.71 9.74
CA ASN A 259 -2.93 13.86 11.19
C ASN A 259 -3.14 12.48 11.83
N ALA A 260 -2.05 11.76 12.05
CA ALA A 260 -2.10 10.37 12.48
C ALA A 260 -2.18 10.22 14.01
N SER A 261 -2.76 9.11 14.45
CA SER A 261 -2.78 8.75 15.89
C SER A 261 -1.38 8.37 16.41
N ALA A 262 -0.52 7.86 15.54
CA ALA A 262 0.89 7.57 15.81
C ALA A 262 1.67 7.43 14.49
N TYR A 263 2.97 7.76 14.53
CA TYR A 263 3.89 7.53 13.42
C TYR A 263 4.96 6.51 13.76
N THR A 264 5.25 5.61 12.82
CA THR A 264 6.51 4.90 12.72
C THR A 264 7.01 5.03 11.29
N ILE A 265 7.94 5.94 11.04
CA ILE A 265 8.54 6.12 9.71
C ILE A 265 10.02 5.76 9.81
N GLN A 266 10.38 4.67 9.13
CA GLN A 266 11.73 4.14 9.12
C GLN A 266 12.29 4.11 7.71
N ASN A 267 13.56 4.47 7.57
CA ASN A 267 14.31 4.29 6.34
C ASN A 267 14.88 2.88 6.30
N PRO A 268 14.59 2.10 5.24
CA PRO A 268 15.39 0.91 4.94
C PRO A 268 16.85 1.31 4.68
N PRO A 269 17.86 0.45 4.95
CA PRO A 269 19.27 0.84 4.91
C PRO A 269 19.75 1.47 3.59
N ILE A 270 19.19 1.04 2.47
CA ILE A 270 19.47 1.57 1.11
C ILE A 270 18.20 2.06 0.44
N GLY A 271 17.27 2.57 1.24
CA GLY A 271 15.99 3.12 0.81
C GLY A 271 15.62 4.34 1.65
N GLN A 272 14.43 4.88 1.39
CA GLN A 272 13.97 6.09 2.05
C GLN A 272 12.44 6.11 2.12
N ASN A 273 11.92 6.59 3.23
CA ASN A 273 10.52 6.86 3.48
C ASN A 273 10.42 8.24 4.11
N TYR A 274 9.30 8.91 3.86
CA TYR A 274 9.15 10.33 4.15
C TYR A 274 7.91 10.65 4.98
N CYS A 275 8.03 11.71 5.77
CA CYS A 275 6.92 12.41 6.39
C CYS A 275 7.09 13.91 6.12
N PHE A 276 6.22 14.49 5.30
CA PHE A 276 6.18 15.93 5.03
C PHE A 276 4.91 16.51 5.66
N GLY A 277 5.07 17.53 6.49
CA GLY A 277 3.94 18.23 7.11
C GLY A 277 3.05 17.37 8.02
N CYS A 278 3.59 16.28 8.57
CA CYS A 278 2.83 15.35 9.40
C CYS A 278 2.58 15.89 10.82
N VAL A 279 1.38 15.69 11.36
CA VAL A 279 0.98 16.10 12.72
C VAL A 279 0.52 14.88 13.52
N GLY A 280 0.99 14.74 14.76
CA GLY A 280 0.65 13.63 15.65
C GLY A 280 1.88 13.16 16.44
N PRO A 281 1.76 12.17 17.34
CA PRO A 281 2.90 11.65 18.07
C PRO A 281 3.69 10.63 17.26
N LYS A 282 5.02 10.58 17.44
CA LYS A 282 5.84 9.43 17.01
C LYS A 282 5.69 8.31 18.04
N ASP A 283 5.61 7.05 17.63
CA ASP A 283 5.60 5.92 18.58
C ASP A 283 6.96 5.87 19.31
N PRO A 284 7.00 6.11 20.64
CA PRO A 284 8.25 6.19 21.39
C PRO A 284 8.95 4.83 21.52
N ARG A 285 8.26 3.72 21.22
CA ARG A 285 8.81 2.35 21.28
C ARG A 285 9.51 1.97 19.99
N GLN A 286 9.45 2.82 18.96
CA GLN A 286 9.95 2.53 17.62
C GLN A 286 11.04 3.51 17.22
N VAL A 287 12.02 3.01 16.47
CA VAL A 287 12.95 3.88 15.75
C VAL A 287 12.16 4.65 14.68
N ASN A 288 12.42 5.96 14.58
CA ASN A 288 11.82 6.85 13.60
C ASN A 288 12.93 7.57 12.81
N ASN A 289 13.72 6.79 12.08
CA ASN A 289 14.86 7.27 11.28
C ASN A 289 14.49 7.63 9.84
N GLY A 290 13.20 7.71 9.53
CA GLY A 290 12.68 8.25 8.28
C GLY A 290 13.05 9.72 8.07
N THR A 291 12.82 10.24 6.87
CA THR A 291 13.00 11.67 6.58
C THR A 291 11.75 12.42 7.02
N PHE A 292 11.88 13.28 8.04
CA PHE A 292 10.78 14.12 8.54
C PHE A 292 11.07 15.58 8.20
N GLU A 293 10.17 16.20 7.45
CA GLU A 293 10.26 17.60 7.06
C GLU A 293 9.01 18.35 7.51
N SER A 294 9.20 19.49 8.16
CA SER A 294 8.11 20.30 8.75
C SER A 294 7.17 19.52 9.68
N TYR A 295 7.71 18.56 10.45
CA TYR A 295 6.91 17.78 11.38
C TYR A 295 6.25 18.64 12.46
N GLY A 296 4.95 18.44 12.71
CA GLY A 296 4.16 19.21 13.65
C GLY A 296 3.34 20.35 13.04
N ALA A 297 3.48 20.61 11.73
CA ALA A 297 2.67 21.59 11.00
C ALA A 297 2.42 21.12 9.56
N PHE A 298 1.22 21.35 9.03
CA PHE A 298 0.96 21.10 7.60
C PHE A 298 1.78 22.06 6.73
N VAL A 299 2.09 21.62 5.50
CA VAL A 299 2.84 22.38 4.50
C VAL A 299 2.00 22.67 3.25
N ASP A 300 2.41 23.64 2.47
CA ASP A 300 1.87 23.86 1.12
C ASP A 300 2.65 23.07 0.05
N PRO A 301 1.99 22.59 -1.02
CA PRO A 301 0.54 22.61 -1.24
C PRO A 301 -0.23 21.71 -0.25
N PRO A 302 -1.54 21.93 -0.02
CA PRO A 302 -2.32 21.10 0.90
C PRO A 302 -2.38 19.63 0.46
N SER A 303 -2.54 19.38 -0.85
CA SER A 303 -2.41 18.06 -1.45
C SER A 303 -1.31 18.02 -2.51
N LEU A 304 -0.33 17.13 -2.31
CA LEU A 304 0.67 16.75 -3.29
C LEU A 304 0.03 16.07 -4.50
N PHE A 305 -0.98 15.22 -4.29
CA PHE A 305 -1.66 14.52 -5.38
C PHE A 305 -2.42 15.50 -6.30
N GLU A 306 -3.19 16.42 -5.72
CA GLU A 306 -3.89 17.47 -6.49
C GLU A 306 -2.92 18.39 -7.19
N ALA A 307 -1.84 18.81 -6.52
CA ALA A 307 -0.82 19.65 -7.14
C ALA A 307 -0.22 18.96 -8.37
N GLN A 308 0.10 17.67 -8.29
CA GLN A 308 0.62 16.88 -9.42
C GLN A 308 -0.42 16.65 -10.53
N LEU A 309 -1.72 16.60 -10.20
CA LEU A 309 -2.78 16.58 -11.21
C LEU A 309 -2.91 17.92 -11.93
N LYS A 310 -2.90 19.01 -11.17
CA LYS A 310 -2.96 20.38 -11.68
C LYS A 310 -1.77 20.69 -12.59
N ASP A 311 -0.57 20.29 -12.22
CA ASP A 311 0.65 20.45 -13.04
C ASP A 311 0.56 19.70 -14.38
N ARG A 312 -0.26 18.65 -14.44
CA ARG A 312 -0.57 17.91 -15.68
C ARG A 312 -1.78 18.48 -16.44
N GLY A 313 -2.33 19.60 -16.00
CA GLY A 313 -3.46 20.29 -16.63
C GLY A 313 -4.84 19.72 -16.26
N PHE A 314 -4.95 18.91 -15.21
CA PHE A 314 -6.23 18.42 -14.72
C PHE A 314 -6.77 19.32 -13.60
N GLU A 315 -7.98 19.83 -13.76
CA GLU A 315 -8.73 20.44 -12.66
C GLU A 315 -9.55 19.36 -11.95
N PHE A 316 -8.94 18.75 -10.93
CA PHE A 316 -9.59 17.80 -10.03
C PHE A 316 -9.53 18.36 -8.61
N LYS A 317 -10.66 18.34 -7.91
CA LYS A 317 -10.73 18.62 -6.47
C LYS A 317 -11.21 17.35 -5.79
N LEU A 318 -10.41 16.84 -4.87
CA LEU A 318 -10.73 15.74 -3.96
C LEU A 318 -11.89 16.15 -3.04
#